data_AF-A3M009-F1
#
_entry.id   AF-A3M009-F1
#
_cell.length_a   1.000
_cell.length_b   1.000
_cell.length_c   1.000
_cell.angle_alpha   90.00
_cell.angle_beta   90.00
_cell.angle_gamma   90.00
#
_symmetry.space_group_name_H-M   'P 1'
#
loop_
_entity.id
_entity.type
_entity.pdbx_description
1 polymer ?
#
loop_
_entity_poly.entity_id
_entity_poly.type
_entity_poly.pdbx_seq_one_letter_code
_entity_poly.pdbx_strand_id
1 'polypeptide(L)'
;MLSGELENLLKESKLRPSDEKLQPDRIDKNSILHGGSSVLQVTKSENSIVPVALDNAALVYVTKTGFETLQSSLVRRKIFPSAKDFFGSKEALHFIMLMLQDFDLQNKIKMD
;
A
#
# COMPACT_ATOMS: atom_id res chain seq x y z
N MET A 1 -3.88 -5.74 -9.77
CA MET A 1 -4.60 -4.71 -8.98
C MET A 1 -3.68 -3.91 -8.04
N LEU A 2 -2.77 -4.54 -7.29
CA LEU A 2 -1.87 -3.82 -6.35
C LEU A 2 -0.58 -3.25 -6.96
N SER A 3 -0.05 -3.87 -8.02
CA SER A 3 1.21 -3.44 -8.66
C SER A 3 1.03 -2.30 -9.69
N GLY A 4 -0.19 -2.13 -10.22
CA GLY A 4 -0.44 -1.21 -11.35
C GLY A 4 0.06 -1.72 -12.71
N GLU A 5 0.81 -2.82 -12.73
CA GLU A 5 1.27 -3.49 -13.95
C GLU A 5 0.12 -4.25 -14.64
N LEU A 6 0.10 -4.20 -15.98
CA LEU A 6 -0.88 -4.88 -16.83
C LEU A 6 -0.46 -6.32 -17.19
N GLU A 7 0.82 -6.63 -17.06
CA GLU A 7 1.38 -7.94 -17.38
C GLU A 7 1.13 -8.95 -16.24
N ASN A 8 0.86 -10.20 -16.63
CA ASN A 8 0.72 -11.30 -15.68
C ASN A 8 2.10 -11.78 -15.24
N LEU A 9 2.38 -11.70 -13.94
CA LEU A 9 3.65 -12.15 -13.38
C LEU A 9 3.61 -13.65 -13.07
N LEU A 10 4.60 -14.38 -13.57
CA LEU A 10 4.82 -15.79 -13.23
C LEU A 10 5.51 -15.90 -11.87
N LYS A 11 4.87 -16.64 -10.94
CA LYS A 11 5.37 -16.89 -9.59
C LYS A 11 5.91 -18.31 -9.50
N GLU A 12 7.05 -18.46 -8.83
CA GLU A 12 7.78 -19.74 -8.78
C GLU A 12 8.23 -20.08 -7.37
N SER A 13 8.21 -21.38 -7.06
CA SER A 13 8.81 -21.92 -5.84
C SER A 13 10.32 -22.04 -6.03
N LYS A 14 11.09 -21.11 -5.46
CA LYS A 14 12.55 -21.24 -5.44
C LYS A 14 12.97 -22.21 -4.34
N LEU A 15 13.71 -23.26 -4.70
CA LEU A 15 14.39 -24.12 -3.73
C LEU A 15 15.48 -23.30 -3.04
N ARG A 16 15.27 -23.01 -1.75
CA ARG A 16 16.23 -22.26 -0.93
C ARG A 16 16.77 -23.16 0.17
N PRO A 17 17.99 -22.87 0.67
CA PRO A 17 18.50 -23.53 1.85
C PRO A 17 17.58 -23.24 3.03
N SER A 18 17.25 -24.27 3.82
CA SER A 18 16.32 -24.16 4.95
C SER A 18 16.79 -23.19 6.05
N ASP A 19 18.10 -22.94 6.14
CA ASP A 19 18.71 -22.08 7.16
C ASP A 19 18.67 -20.58 6.81
N GLU A 20 18.26 -20.23 5.58
CA GLU A 20 18.21 -18.84 5.14
C GLU A 20 16.88 -18.16 5.51
N LYS A 21 16.95 -16.92 6.01
CA LYS A 21 15.75 -16.14 6.32
C LYS A 21 15.01 -15.73 5.06
N LEU A 22 13.68 -15.77 5.11
CA LEU A 22 12.78 -15.18 4.11
C LEU A 22 13.08 -13.68 3.94
N GLN A 23 13.39 -13.26 2.71
CA GLN A 23 13.69 -11.89 2.31
C GLN A 23 12.65 -11.41 1.28
N PRO A 24 11.44 -11.02 1.74
CA PRO A 24 10.31 -10.75 0.87
C PRO A 24 10.52 -9.56 -0.09
N ASP A 25 11.31 -8.58 0.33
CA ASP A 25 11.56 -7.36 -0.44
C ASP A 25 12.75 -7.48 -1.40
N ARG A 26 13.44 -8.63 -1.43
CA ARG A 26 14.64 -8.86 -2.24
C ARG A 26 14.48 -10.12 -3.10
N ILE A 27 15.23 -11.16 -2.77
CA ILE A 27 15.38 -12.36 -3.61
C ILE A 27 14.08 -13.18 -3.70
N ASP A 28 13.21 -13.06 -2.68
CA ASP A 28 11.98 -13.84 -2.57
C ASP A 28 10.74 -13.13 -3.12
N LYS A 29 10.89 -11.96 -3.75
CA LYS A 29 9.76 -11.21 -4.29
C LYS A 29 8.94 -12.04 -5.30
N ASN A 30 9.59 -12.95 -6.03
CA ASN A 30 8.91 -13.78 -7.02
C ASN A 30 8.22 -15.04 -6.46
N SER A 31 8.46 -15.41 -5.20
CA SER A 31 7.78 -16.54 -4.54
C SER A 31 6.61 -16.09 -3.66
N ILE A 32 6.35 -14.78 -3.57
CA ILE A 32 5.32 -14.21 -2.71
C ILE A 32 4.06 -13.86 -3.49
N LEU A 33 2.94 -14.26 -2.91
CA LEU A 33 1.59 -13.88 -3.32
C LEU A 33 1.05 -12.81 -2.37
N HIS A 34 0.52 -11.73 -2.93
CA HIS A 34 -0.13 -10.66 -2.17
C HIS A 34 -1.64 -10.80 -2.25
N GLY A 35 -2.32 -10.71 -1.10
CA GLY A 35 -3.78 -10.70 -1.03
C GLY A 35 -4.35 -9.54 -1.84
N GLY A 36 -5.47 -9.77 -2.54
CA GLY A 36 -6.08 -8.82 -3.47
C GLY A 36 -5.66 -8.99 -4.93
N SER A 37 -4.78 -9.95 -5.23
CA SER A 37 -4.46 -10.39 -6.59
C SER A 37 -5.16 -11.70 -6.92
N SER A 38 -5.62 -11.83 -8.16
CA SER A 38 -6.23 -13.07 -8.67
C SER A 38 -5.19 -13.96 -9.32
N VAL A 39 -5.31 -15.27 -9.14
CA VAL A 39 -4.46 -16.28 -9.77
C VAL A 39 -5.19 -16.84 -10.98
N LEU A 40 -4.54 -16.80 -12.16
CA LEU A 40 -5.14 -17.25 -13.42
C LEU A 40 -4.87 -18.74 -13.69
N GLN A 41 -3.67 -19.20 -13.34
CA GLN A 41 -3.23 -20.56 -13.57
C GLN A 41 -2.34 -21.01 -12.42
N VAL A 42 -2.48 -22.28 -12.04
CA VAL A 42 -1.67 -22.92 -11.00
C VAL A 42 -1.15 -24.24 -11.56
N THR A 43 0.11 -24.55 -11.27
CA THR A 43 0.73 -25.82 -11.60
C THR A 43 0.89 -26.67 -10.35
N LYS A 44 0.69 -27.98 -10.51
CA LYS A 44 0.87 -28.96 -9.43
C LYS A 44 2.36 -29.04 -9.06
N SER A 45 2.66 -29.21 -7.77
CA SER A 45 4.02 -29.48 -7.31
C SER A 45 4.47 -30.87 -7.74
N GLU A 46 5.62 -30.96 -8.42
CA GLU A 46 6.20 -32.22 -8.88
C GLU A 46 6.90 -32.99 -7.75
N ASN A 47 7.57 -32.28 -6.83
CA ASN A 47 8.42 -32.84 -5.78
C ASN A 47 7.97 -32.34 -4.40
N SER A 48 6.80 -32.79 -3.94
CA SER A 48 6.26 -32.39 -2.65
C SER A 48 6.63 -33.39 -1.55
N ILE A 49 7.19 -32.87 -0.45
CA ILE A 49 7.48 -33.65 0.78
C ILE A 49 6.18 -33.96 1.55
N VAL A 50 5.17 -33.12 1.36
CA VAL A 50 3.84 -33.26 1.97
C VAL A 50 2.82 -33.77 0.94
N PRO A 51 1.71 -34.39 1.38
CA PRO A 51 0.64 -34.80 0.47
C PRO A 51 0.20 -33.63 -0.40
N VAL A 52 0.02 -33.89 -1.69
CA VAL A 52 -0.43 -32.86 -2.63
C VAL A 52 -1.86 -32.45 -2.29
N ALA A 53 -2.19 -31.18 -2.53
CA ALA A 53 -3.53 -30.65 -2.35
C ALA A 53 -4.56 -31.45 -3.18
N LEU A 54 -5.76 -31.61 -2.63
CA LEU A 54 -6.84 -32.43 -3.22
C LEU A 54 -7.27 -31.94 -4.61
N ASP A 55 -7.15 -30.64 -4.85
CA ASP A 55 -7.46 -29.94 -6.08
C ASP A 55 -6.27 -29.87 -7.07
N ASN A 56 -5.14 -30.52 -6.75
CA ASN A 56 -3.87 -30.41 -7.46
C ASN A 56 -3.33 -28.95 -7.55
N ALA A 57 -3.78 -28.05 -6.68
CA ALA A 57 -3.24 -26.69 -6.60
C ALA A 57 -1.86 -26.67 -5.92
N ALA A 58 -1.20 -25.50 -5.98
CA ALA A 58 0.06 -25.24 -5.33
C ALA A 58 -0.17 -24.96 -3.83
N LEU A 59 0.64 -25.60 -2.99
CA LEU A 59 0.67 -25.35 -1.55
C LEU A 59 1.49 -24.09 -1.23
N VAL A 60 1.00 -23.29 -0.30
CA VAL A 60 1.63 -22.02 0.10
C VAL A 60 1.43 -21.79 1.59
N TYR A 61 2.41 -21.12 2.21
CA TYR A 61 2.34 -20.71 3.61
C TYR A 61 1.83 -19.28 3.74
N VAL A 62 0.92 -19.06 4.68
CA VAL A 62 0.43 -17.73 5.03
C VAL A 62 1.48 -17.04 5.90
N THR A 63 2.00 -15.90 5.43
CA THR A 63 3.02 -15.13 6.17
C THR A 63 2.45 -13.97 6.97
N LYS A 64 1.41 -13.29 6.47
CA LYS A 64 0.74 -12.16 7.13
C LYS A 64 -0.76 -12.21 6.89
N THR A 65 -1.54 -11.84 7.91
CA THR A 65 -3.01 -11.79 7.85
C THR A 65 -3.52 -10.45 8.38
N GLY A 66 -4.79 -10.11 8.08
CA GLY A 66 -5.43 -8.91 8.62
C GLY A 66 -4.78 -7.61 8.14
N PHE A 67 -4.65 -6.64 9.05
CA PHE A 67 -4.19 -5.26 8.80
C PHE A 67 -2.69 -5.12 8.50
N GLU A 68 -1.91 -6.19 8.67
CA GLU A 68 -0.47 -6.20 8.36
C GLU A 68 -0.18 -6.58 6.89
N THR A 69 -1.20 -6.98 6.14
CA THR A 69 -1.07 -7.27 4.70
C THR A 69 -0.86 -5.98 3.90
N LEU A 70 -0.25 -6.09 2.71
CA LEU A 70 0.02 -4.91 1.87
C LEU A 70 -1.26 -4.14 1.52
N GLN A 71 -2.32 -4.83 1.12
CA GLN A 71 -3.57 -4.17 0.76
C GLN A 71 -4.20 -3.45 1.95
N SER A 72 -4.29 -4.10 3.10
CA SER A 72 -4.94 -3.54 4.29
C SER A 72 -4.14 -2.39 4.91
N SER A 73 -2.80 -2.46 4.88
CA SER A 73 -1.94 -1.37 5.34
C SER A 73 -2.09 -0.12 4.45
N LEU A 74 -2.27 -0.29 3.14
CA LEU A 74 -2.60 0.81 2.23
C LEU A 74 -3.98 1.40 2.54
N VAL A 75 -4.99 0.56 2.78
CA VAL A 75 -6.33 1.02 3.19
C VAL A 75 -6.26 1.78 4.52
N ARG A 76 -5.51 1.27 5.50
CA ARG A 76 -5.33 1.90 6.81
C ARG A 76 -4.70 3.30 6.69
N ARG A 77 -3.67 3.46 5.84
CA ARG A 77 -3.05 4.77 5.59
C ARG A 77 -4.02 5.77 4.96
N LYS A 78 -4.96 5.29 4.15
CA LYS A 78 -6.00 6.15 3.56
C LYS A 78 -7.09 6.53 4.58
N ILE A 79 -7.48 5.61 5.46
CA ILE A 79 -8.52 5.86 6.48
C ILE A 79 -8.00 6.72 7.62
N PHE A 80 -6.77 6.46 8.06
CA PHE A 80 -6.09 7.19 9.13
C PHE A 80 -4.87 7.94 8.55
N PRO A 81 -5.09 9.00 7.77
CA PRO A 81 -4.00 9.81 7.27
C PRO A 81 -3.31 10.51 8.45
N SER A 82 -1.99 10.35 8.55
CA SER A 82 -1.19 11.10 9.52
C SER A 82 -1.17 12.57 9.11
N ALA A 83 -1.93 13.39 9.84
CA ALA A 83 -2.01 14.86 9.82
C ALA A 83 -2.21 15.56 8.46
N LYS A 84 -3.22 16.43 8.38
CA LYS A 84 -3.36 17.42 7.32
C LYS A 84 -2.10 18.30 7.29
N ASP A 85 -1.46 18.37 6.15
CA ASP A 85 -0.47 19.40 5.86
C ASP A 85 -1.13 20.78 6.05
N PHE A 86 -0.79 21.47 7.15
CA PHE A 86 -1.26 22.82 7.48
C PHE A 86 -0.71 23.89 6.51
N PHE A 87 -0.06 23.52 5.41
CA PHE A 87 0.50 24.46 4.45
C PHE A 87 -0.57 25.43 3.91
N GLY A 88 -1.78 24.94 3.63
CA GLY A 88 -2.88 25.80 3.18
C GLY A 88 -3.42 26.77 4.25
N SER A 89 -3.17 26.55 5.54
CA SER A 89 -3.69 27.43 6.59
C SER A 89 -2.89 28.71 6.74
N LYS A 90 -1.60 28.72 6.39
CA LYS A 90 -0.76 29.93 6.44
C LYS A 90 -1.13 30.90 5.33
N GLU A 91 -1.37 30.42 4.13
CA GLU A 91 -1.81 31.25 2.99
C GLU A 91 -3.21 31.81 3.25
N ALA A 92 -4.12 30.99 3.78
CA ALA A 92 -5.44 31.45 4.22
C ALA A 92 -5.36 32.52 5.32
N LEU A 93 -4.42 32.40 6.27
CA LEU A 93 -4.21 33.42 7.31
C LEU A 93 -3.71 34.74 6.73
N HIS A 94 -2.78 34.71 5.77
CA HIS A 94 -2.31 35.93 5.09
C HIS A 94 -3.42 36.60 4.30
N PHE A 95 -4.27 35.81 3.63
CA PHE A 95 -5.44 36.34 2.92
C PHE A 95 -6.44 37.03 3.87
N ILE A 96 -6.73 36.42 5.01
CA ILE A 96 -7.60 37.02 6.03
C ILE A 96 -7.01 38.32 6.59
N MET A 97 -5.70 38.36 6.84
CA MET A 97 -5.02 39.58 7.30
C MET A 97 -5.07 40.71 6.28
N LEU A 98 -4.90 40.40 4.98
CA LEU A 98 -5.01 41.39 3.91
C LEU A 98 -6.42 42.01 3.87
N MET A 99 -7.46 41.17 3.91
CA MET A 99 -8.86 41.63 3.92
C MET A 99 -9.19 42.53 5.12
N LEU A 100 -8.62 42.24 6.30
CA LEU A 100 -8.81 43.07 7.50
C LEU A 100 -8.12 44.43 7.38
N GLN A 101 -6.92 44.48 6.83
CA GLN A 101 -6.21 45.74 6.59
C GLN A 101 -6.97 46.66 5.63
N ASP A 102 -7.50 46.09 4.54
CA ASP A 102 -8.30 46.85 3.59
C ASP A 102 -9.60 47.38 4.21
N PHE A 103 -10.26 46.58 5.05
CA PHE A 103 -11.45 47.01 5.78
C PHE A 103 -11.17 48.18 6.74
N ASP A 104 -10.07 48.13 7.49
CA ASP A 104 -9.66 49.25 8.36
C ASP A 104 -9.30 50.52 7.57
N LEU A 105 -8.69 50.37 6.39
CA LEU A 105 -8.38 51.51 5.52
C LEU A 105 -9.66 52.20 5.03
N GLN A 106 -10.66 51.43 4.60
CA GLN A 106 -11.96 51.95 4.17
C GLN A 106 -12.72 52.65 5.30
N ASN A 107 -12.61 52.16 6.54
CA ASN A 107 -13.23 52.80 7.70
C ASN A 107 -12.54 54.11 8.09
N LYS A 108 -11.21 54.21 7.98
CA LYS A 108 -10.48 55.48 8.19
C LYS A 108 -10.83 56.53 7.15
N ILE A 109 -10.90 56.17 5.87
CA ILE A 109 -11.25 57.08 4.77
C ILE A 109 -12.69 57.62 4.90
N LYS A 110 -13.59 56.90 5.57
CA LYS A 110 -14.97 57.34 5.83
C LYS A 110 -15.12 58.31 7.02
N MET A 111 -14.09 58.46 7.85
CA MET A 111 -14.11 59.33 9.04
C MET A 111 -13.42 60.68 8.83
N ASP A 112 -12.74 60.87 7.71
CA ASP A 112 -12.20 62.16 7.21
C ASP A 112 -13.14 62.75 6.13
#